data_AF-M5BQD9-F1
#
_entry.id   AF-M5BQD9-F1
#
_cell.length_a   1.000
_cell.length_b   1.000
_cell.length_c   1.000
_cell.angle_alpha   90.00
_cell.angle_beta   90.00
_cell.angle_gamma   90.00
#
_symmetry.space_group_name_H-M   'P 1'
#
loop_
_entity.id
_entity.type
_entity.pdbx_description
1 polymer ?
#
loop_
_entity_poly.entity_id
_entity_poly.type
_entity_poly.pdbx_seq_one_letter_code
_entity_poly.pdbx_strand_id
1 'polypeptide(L)'
;MTGTHLLATRAVSQDYLTAHNNERAKHGASALVWDSGLASTAQTWANKCNFSHNQAGQNLYAGTGNPGVAAAVGAWNAESKDYNPSNPQPSHWTQVVWKSTTKVGCALATCAPGTIFPANYNANYYVCNYSPYGNVLGQFPQNVQK
;
A
#
# COMPACT_ATOMS: atom_id res chain seq x y z
N MET A 1 -21.40 -13.11 22.28
CA MET A 1 -19.98 -13.50 22.14
C MET A 1 -19.24 -12.32 21.53
N THR A 2 -18.58 -11.55 22.38
CA THR A 2 -18.12 -10.18 22.13
C THR A 2 -16.60 -10.15 22.36
N GLY A 3 -15.83 -9.59 21.43
CA GLY A 3 -14.55 -8.94 21.80
C GLY A 3 -13.31 -9.17 20.94
N THR A 4 -13.22 -10.19 20.09
CA THR A 4 -11.89 -10.54 19.49
C THR A 4 -11.60 -9.87 18.14
N HIS A 5 -12.60 -9.34 17.43
CA HIS A 5 -12.42 -8.75 16.09
C HIS A 5 -11.98 -7.28 16.08
N LEU A 6 -12.23 -6.51 17.15
CA LEU A 6 -11.97 -5.07 17.19
C LEU A 6 -10.49 -4.73 17.45
N LEU A 7 -9.76 -5.62 18.15
CA LEU A 7 -8.34 -5.44 18.47
C LEU A 7 -7.43 -5.81 17.28
N ALA A 8 -7.76 -6.89 16.55
CA ALA A 8 -7.00 -7.33 15.39
C ALA A 8 -7.06 -6.35 14.20
N THR A 9 -8.22 -5.75 13.95
CA THR A 9 -8.41 -4.75 12.88
C THR A 9 -7.71 -3.43 13.18
N ARG A 10 -7.70 -2.98 14.44
CA ARG A 10 -6.96 -1.77 14.86
C ARG A 10 -5.44 -1.97 14.78
N ALA A 11 -4.91 -3.09 15.28
CA ALA A 11 -3.48 -3.35 15.25
C ALA A 11 -2.92 -3.39 13.81
N VAL A 12 -3.60 -4.10 12.90
CA VAL A 12 -3.18 -4.19 11.49
C VAL A 12 -3.24 -2.83 10.79
N SER A 13 -4.29 -2.03 11.01
CA SER A 13 -4.36 -0.67 10.46
C SER A 13 -3.22 0.23 10.93
N GLN A 14 -2.79 0.06 12.19
CA GLN A 14 -1.71 0.84 12.76
C GLN A 14 -0.35 0.47 12.16
N ASP A 15 -0.11 -0.80 11.82
CA ASP A 15 1.13 -1.22 11.16
C ASP A 15 1.27 -0.59 9.78
N TYR A 16 0.18 -0.55 9.00
CA TYR A 16 0.18 0.14 7.70
C TYR A 16 0.43 1.63 7.89
N LEU A 17 -0.32 2.29 8.77
CA LEU A 17 -0.14 3.72 9.04
C LEU A 17 1.28 4.03 9.49
N THR A 18 1.85 3.23 10.39
CA THR A 18 3.21 3.44 10.91
C THR A 18 4.23 3.32 9.79
N ALA A 19 4.16 2.26 8.97
CA ALA A 19 5.10 2.06 7.87
C ALA A 19 5.02 3.17 6.81
N HIS A 20 3.81 3.65 6.47
CA HIS A 20 3.64 4.77 5.53
C HIS A 20 4.10 6.09 6.14
N ASN A 21 3.66 6.41 7.34
CA ASN A 21 3.89 7.72 7.96
C ASN A 21 5.35 7.92 8.36
N ASN A 22 6.08 6.85 8.69
CA ASN A 22 7.53 6.90 8.89
C ASN A 22 8.27 7.31 7.61
N GLU A 23 7.81 6.84 6.44
CA GLU A 23 8.40 7.24 5.17
C GLU A 23 7.99 8.67 4.80
N ARG A 24 6.69 8.99 4.89
CA ARG A 24 6.14 10.32 4.58
C ARG A 24 6.80 11.44 5.39
N ALA A 25 7.09 11.19 6.67
CA ALA A 25 7.76 12.16 7.53
C ALA A 25 9.16 12.55 7.03
N LYS A 26 9.89 11.63 6.39
CA LYS A 26 11.22 11.92 5.81
C LYS A 26 11.15 12.88 4.62
N HIS A 27 10.02 12.86 3.92
CA HIS A 27 9.79 13.59 2.67
C HIS A 27 8.84 14.80 2.84
N GLY A 28 8.60 15.21 4.08
CA GLY A 28 7.77 16.37 4.41
C GLY A 28 6.30 16.22 4.05
N ALA A 29 5.79 15.00 3.90
CA ALA A 29 4.38 14.73 3.67
C ALA A 29 3.64 14.48 5.00
N SER A 30 2.45 15.07 5.14
CA SER A 30 1.61 14.90 6.35
C SER A 30 1.21 13.45 6.56
N ALA A 31 1.03 13.03 7.80
CA ALA A 31 0.58 11.68 8.13
C ALA A 31 -0.77 11.35 7.47
N LEU A 32 -0.87 10.14 6.92
CA LEU A 32 -2.12 9.57 6.45
C LEU A 32 -3.00 9.18 7.64
N VAL A 33 -4.30 9.19 7.41
CA VAL A 33 -5.29 8.57 8.31
C VAL A 33 -5.88 7.32 7.65
N TRP A 34 -6.29 6.36 8.49
CA TRP A 34 -6.91 5.14 8.01
C TRP A 34 -8.33 5.41 7.53
N ASP A 35 -8.70 4.85 6.37
CA ASP A 35 -10.07 4.88 5.85
C ASP A 35 -10.60 3.45 5.68
N SER A 36 -11.65 3.13 6.45
CA SER A 36 -12.24 1.79 6.45
C SER A 36 -12.95 1.45 5.14
N GLY A 37 -13.44 2.46 4.39
CA GLY A 37 -14.04 2.25 3.08
C GLY A 37 -13.00 1.81 2.06
N LEU A 38 -11.85 2.50 2.02
CA LEU A 38 -10.70 2.11 1.20
C LEU A 38 -10.18 0.71 1.56
N ALA A 39 -10.13 0.38 2.85
CA ALA A 39 -9.71 -0.95 3.31
C ALA A 39 -10.69 -2.04 2.87
N SER A 40 -12.00 -1.77 2.94
CA SER A 40 -13.02 -2.71 2.47
C SER A 40 -12.92 -2.97 0.96
N THR A 41 -12.69 -1.93 0.15
CA THR A 41 -12.52 -2.12 -1.30
C THR A 41 -11.20 -2.80 -1.64
N ALA A 42 -10.13 -2.53 -0.87
CA ALA A 42 -8.87 -3.25 -0.98
C ALA A 42 -9.05 -4.74 -0.66
N GLN A 43 -9.82 -5.10 0.37
CA GLN A 43 -10.07 -6.50 0.74
C GLN A 43 -10.88 -7.23 -0.33
N THR A 44 -11.91 -6.59 -0.88
CA THR A 44 -12.68 -7.14 -2.00
C THR A 44 -11.78 -7.48 -3.19
N TRP A 45 -10.77 -6.64 -3.49
CA TRP A 45 -9.81 -6.91 -4.55
C TRP A 45 -8.81 -8.01 -4.17
N ALA A 46 -8.24 -7.94 -2.96
CA ALA A 46 -7.26 -8.91 -2.47
C ALA A 46 -7.82 -10.34 -2.48
N ASN A 47 -9.09 -10.51 -2.11
CA ASN A 47 -9.78 -11.81 -2.11
C ASN A 47 -9.92 -12.45 -3.50
N LYS A 48 -9.78 -11.67 -4.59
CA LYS A 48 -9.79 -12.23 -5.95
C LYS A 48 -8.48 -12.91 -6.32
N CYS A 49 -7.41 -12.68 -5.56
CA CYS A 49 -6.10 -13.26 -5.81
C CYS A 49 -5.58 -13.02 -7.24
N ASN A 50 -5.94 -11.87 -7.81
CA ASN A 50 -5.50 -11.41 -9.12
C ASN A 50 -4.48 -10.28 -8.94
N PHE A 51 -3.23 -10.54 -9.33
CA PHE A 51 -2.13 -9.58 -9.22
C PHE A 51 -2.15 -8.58 -10.39
N SER A 52 -3.18 -7.75 -10.43
CA SER A 52 -3.32 -6.64 -11.38
C SER A 52 -3.99 -5.45 -10.69
N HIS A 53 -3.78 -4.24 -11.21
CA HIS A 53 -4.48 -3.06 -10.70
C HIS A 53 -5.96 -3.05 -11.14
N ASN A 54 -6.86 -2.57 -10.28
CA ASN A 54 -8.29 -2.39 -10.61
C ASN A 54 -8.80 -0.94 -10.45
N GLN A 55 -7.95 -0.02 -10.02
CA GLN A 55 -8.29 1.40 -9.81
C GLN A 55 -7.03 2.28 -9.75
N ALA A 56 -7.20 3.59 -9.92
CA ALA A 56 -6.16 4.57 -9.60
C ALA A 56 -5.91 4.62 -8.09
N GLY A 57 -4.71 5.06 -7.70
CA GLY A 57 -4.32 5.18 -6.30
C GLY A 57 -4.29 3.84 -5.60
N GLN A 58 -3.52 2.89 -6.15
CA GLN A 58 -3.40 1.54 -5.61
C GLN A 58 -1.96 1.07 -5.67
N ASN A 59 -1.46 0.54 -4.56
CA ASN A 59 -0.22 -0.20 -4.52
C ASN A 59 -0.50 -1.67 -4.23
N LEU A 60 0.24 -2.55 -4.91
CA LEU A 60 0.14 -4.00 -4.81
C LEU A 60 1.48 -4.59 -4.38
N TYR A 61 1.45 -5.61 -3.54
CA TYR A 61 2.63 -6.39 -3.20
C TYR A 61 2.23 -7.84 -2.98
N ALA A 62 3.01 -8.78 -3.50
CA ALA A 62 2.83 -10.19 -3.22
C ALA A 62 4.18 -10.80 -2.80
N GLY A 63 4.17 -11.64 -1.78
CA GLY A 63 5.35 -12.37 -1.32
C GLY A 63 4.99 -13.77 -0.83
N THR A 64 5.95 -14.69 -0.90
CA THR A 64 5.83 -16.01 -0.28
C THR A 64 6.21 -15.95 1.21
N GLY A 65 5.90 -16.98 1.99
CA GLY A 65 6.09 -16.93 3.45
C GLY A 65 5.17 -15.88 4.08
N ASN A 66 5.54 -15.32 5.23
CA ASN A 66 4.76 -14.25 5.89
C ASN A 66 5.62 -12.97 6.03
N PRO A 67 5.71 -12.13 4.98
CA PRO A 67 6.59 -10.96 5.00
C PRO A 67 6.13 -9.89 6.01
N GLY A 68 4.83 -9.82 6.31
CA GLY A 68 4.25 -8.80 7.17
C GLY A 68 4.12 -7.43 6.50
N VAL A 69 3.35 -6.55 7.15
CA VAL A 69 3.00 -5.22 6.63
C VAL A 69 4.23 -4.33 6.43
N ALA A 70 5.16 -4.33 7.39
CA ALA A 70 6.36 -3.51 7.33
C ALA A 70 7.26 -3.87 6.12
N ALA A 71 7.36 -5.15 5.77
CA ALA A 71 8.14 -5.57 4.60
C ALA A 71 7.44 -5.21 3.29
N ALA A 72 6.11 -5.38 3.20
CA ALA A 72 5.33 -5.03 2.01
C ALA A 72 5.42 -3.52 1.70
N VAL A 73 5.18 -2.66 2.70
CA VAL A 73 5.31 -1.20 2.53
C VAL A 73 6.78 -0.81 2.35
N GLY A 74 7.71 -1.49 3.04
CA GLY A 74 9.14 -1.29 2.87
C GLY A 74 9.63 -1.57 1.45
N ALA A 75 9.07 -2.58 0.78
CA ALA A 75 9.39 -2.88 -0.61
C ALA A 75 8.97 -1.75 -1.56
N TRP A 76 7.79 -1.15 -1.34
CA TRP A 76 7.39 0.07 -2.06
C TRP A 76 8.33 1.22 -1.75
N ASN A 77 8.68 1.44 -0.48
CA ASN A 77 9.55 2.54 -0.07
C ASN A 77 10.97 2.44 -0.65
N ALA A 78 11.45 1.22 -0.90
CA ALA A 78 12.77 0.98 -1.48
C ALA A 78 12.92 1.55 -2.90
N GLU A 79 11.82 1.81 -3.62
CA GLU A 79 11.84 2.46 -4.94
C GLU A 79 12.27 3.94 -4.86
N SER A 80 12.32 4.54 -3.67
CA SER A 80 12.86 5.90 -3.46
C SER A 80 14.27 6.11 -4.03
N LYS A 81 15.09 5.05 -4.04
CA LYS A 81 16.45 5.06 -4.58
C LYS A 81 16.46 5.35 -6.10
N ASP A 82 15.41 4.94 -6.80
CA ASP A 82 15.30 5.03 -8.27
C ASP A 82 14.56 6.31 -8.70
N TYR A 83 14.03 7.10 -7.77
CA TYR A 83 13.31 8.33 -8.08
C TYR A 83 14.25 9.44 -8.60
N ASN A 84 13.88 9.97 -9.78
CA ASN A 84 14.52 11.10 -10.43
C ASN A 84 13.57 12.31 -10.48
N PRO A 85 13.77 13.36 -9.65
CA PRO A 85 12.94 14.56 -9.67
C PRO A 85 12.94 15.33 -11.00
N SER A 86 14.00 15.20 -11.80
CA SER A 86 14.11 15.86 -13.12
C SER A 86 13.37 15.13 -14.22
N ASN A 87 13.03 13.85 -14.01
CA ASN A 87 12.21 13.05 -14.91
C ASN A 87 11.32 12.12 -14.08
N PRO A 88 10.34 12.67 -13.36
CA PRO A 88 9.58 11.91 -12.38
C PRO A 88 8.70 10.87 -13.07
N GLN A 89 8.79 9.62 -12.62
CA GLN A 89 7.99 8.51 -13.10
C GLN A 89 7.07 8.01 -11.97
N PRO A 90 5.82 7.62 -12.28
CA PRO A 90 4.95 6.93 -11.32
C PRO A 90 5.60 5.66 -10.78
N SER A 91 5.53 5.47 -9.47
CA SER A 91 5.97 4.27 -8.76
C SER A 91 5.12 4.05 -7.50
N HIS A 92 5.32 2.91 -6.82
CA HIS A 92 4.67 2.66 -5.53
C HIS A 92 5.16 3.66 -4.48
N TRP A 93 6.46 3.95 -4.43
CA TRP A 93 7.00 4.95 -3.50
C TRP A 93 6.37 6.33 -3.71
N THR A 94 6.29 6.80 -4.96
CA THR A 94 5.70 8.14 -5.24
C THR A 94 4.25 8.26 -4.76
N GLN A 95 3.48 7.17 -4.79
CA GLN A 95 2.14 7.14 -4.19
C GLN A 95 2.18 7.17 -2.66
N VAL A 96 3.11 6.43 -2.02
CA VAL A 96 3.26 6.44 -0.55
C VAL A 96 3.55 7.86 -0.05
N VAL A 97 4.48 8.57 -0.69
CA VAL A 97 4.93 9.91 -0.26
C VAL A 97 4.11 11.07 -0.84
N TRP A 98 3.12 10.78 -1.68
CA TRP A 98 2.31 11.81 -2.35
C TRP A 98 1.64 12.75 -1.34
N LYS A 99 2.07 14.01 -1.28
CA LYS A 99 1.61 14.98 -0.26
C LYS A 99 0.10 15.19 -0.22
N SER A 100 -0.54 15.26 -1.40
CA SER A 100 -1.99 15.50 -1.47
C SER A 100 -2.83 14.28 -1.06
N THR A 101 -2.23 13.08 -0.99
CA THR A 101 -2.90 11.89 -0.47
C THR A 101 -3.03 12.05 1.05
N THR A 102 -4.24 11.88 1.58
CA THR A 102 -4.52 12.07 3.02
C THR A 102 -5.02 10.81 3.69
N LYS A 103 -5.53 9.84 2.91
CA LYS A 103 -6.13 8.61 3.42
C LYS A 103 -5.53 7.38 2.76
N VAL A 104 -5.46 6.31 3.53
CA VAL A 104 -5.12 4.96 3.04
C VAL A 104 -6.00 3.92 3.70
N GLY A 105 -6.36 2.89 2.95
CA GLY A 105 -6.95 1.68 3.50
C GLY A 105 -6.39 0.47 2.77
N CYS A 106 -5.98 -0.54 3.53
CA CYS A 106 -5.26 -1.69 3.01
C CYS A 106 -5.90 -3.01 3.44
N ALA A 107 -5.51 -4.08 2.74
CA ALA A 107 -5.93 -5.44 3.00
C ALA A 107 -4.80 -6.44 2.74
N LEU A 108 -4.94 -7.60 3.36
CA LEU A 108 -4.11 -8.78 3.15
C LEU A 108 -5.03 -9.96 2.82
N ALA A 109 -4.68 -10.73 1.79
CA ALA A 109 -5.26 -12.03 1.51
C ALA A 109 -4.15 -13.07 1.32
N THR A 110 -4.37 -14.29 1.81
CA THR A 110 -3.53 -15.43 1.44
C THR A 110 -4.16 -16.14 0.26
N CYS A 111 -3.43 -16.17 -0.84
CA CYS A 111 -3.85 -16.72 -2.12
C CYS A 111 -3.25 -18.11 -2.33
N ALA A 112 -4.07 -19.02 -2.86
CA ALA A 112 -3.69 -20.41 -3.07
C ALA A 112 -2.53 -20.56 -4.08
N PRO A 113 -1.81 -21.69 -4.07
CA PRO A 113 -0.76 -21.93 -5.04
C PRO A 113 -1.32 -21.94 -6.47
N GLY A 114 -0.56 -21.41 -7.41
CA GLY A 114 -0.98 -21.34 -8.81
C GLY A 114 -1.89 -20.15 -9.16
N THR A 115 -2.22 -19.25 -8.22
CA THR A 115 -2.99 -18.04 -8.54
C THR A 115 -2.11 -16.84 -8.89
N ILE A 116 -1.22 -16.43 -7.97
CA ILE A 116 -0.27 -15.31 -8.16
C ILE A 116 1.14 -15.83 -8.43
N PHE A 117 1.54 -16.88 -7.73
CA PHE A 117 2.82 -17.57 -7.88
C PHE A 117 2.62 -18.98 -8.42
N PRO A 118 3.70 -19.68 -8.86
CA PRO A 118 3.61 -21.07 -9.31
C PRO A 118 2.97 -22.01 -8.28
N ALA A 119 2.58 -23.22 -8.74
CA ALA A 119 1.72 -24.18 -8.04
C ALA A 119 2.25 -24.76 -6.71
N ASN A 120 3.36 -24.25 -6.17
CA ASN A 120 4.00 -24.70 -4.94
C ASN A 120 4.07 -23.65 -3.83
N TYR A 121 3.58 -22.42 -4.07
CA TYR A 121 3.64 -21.36 -3.05
C TYR A 121 2.30 -20.63 -2.89
N ASN A 122 1.85 -20.51 -1.64
CA ASN A 122 0.86 -19.51 -1.28
C ASN A 122 1.45 -18.11 -1.48
N ALA A 123 0.64 -17.18 -1.96
CA ALA A 123 1.00 -15.76 -2.03
C ALA A 123 0.30 -14.98 -0.92
N ASN A 124 1.05 -14.24 -0.11
CA ASN A 124 0.47 -13.23 0.75
C ASN A 124 0.39 -11.92 -0.04
N TYR A 125 -0.84 -11.53 -0.37
CA TYR A 125 -1.18 -10.45 -1.28
C TYR A 125 -1.69 -9.24 -0.52
N TYR A 126 -0.95 -8.14 -0.61
CA TYR A 126 -1.20 -6.88 0.05
C TYR A 126 -1.71 -5.88 -0.99
N VAL A 127 -2.84 -5.26 -0.68
CA VAL A 127 -3.47 -4.23 -1.52
C VAL A 127 -3.67 -2.99 -0.65
N CYS A 128 -3.18 -1.84 -1.07
CA CYS A 128 -3.44 -0.56 -0.42
C CYS A 128 -4.07 0.42 -1.42
N ASN A 129 -5.19 1.02 -1.03
CA ASN A 129 -5.90 2.04 -1.79
C ASN A 129 -5.71 3.42 -1.13
N TYR A 130 -5.54 4.45 -1.94
CA TYR A 130 -5.19 5.81 -1.51
C TYR A 130 -6.23 6.84 -1.96
N SER A 131 -6.48 7.85 -1.14
CA SER A 131 -7.38 8.95 -1.49
C SER A 131 -6.92 10.31 -0.93
N PRO A 132 -6.96 11.39 -1.72
CA PRO A 132 -6.96 11.40 -3.19
C PRO A 132 -5.85 10.50 -3.78
N TYR A 133 -6.04 9.98 -4.99
CA TYR A 133 -5.00 9.18 -5.62
C TYR A 133 -3.80 10.04 -6.01
N GLY A 134 -2.60 9.45 -5.94
CA GLY A 134 -1.35 10.07 -6.35
C GLY A 134 -0.99 9.76 -7.79
N ASN A 135 0.29 9.97 -8.12
CA ASN A 135 0.86 9.64 -9.43
C ASN A 135 0.17 10.35 -10.61
N VAL A 136 -0.39 11.53 -10.37
CA VAL A 136 -0.99 12.36 -11.42
C VAL A 136 0.13 12.99 -12.24
N LEU A 137 0.12 12.71 -13.55
CA LEU A 137 1.10 13.27 -14.48
C LEU A 137 1.06 14.80 -14.44
N GLY A 138 2.23 15.42 -14.42
CA GLY A 138 2.39 16.87 -14.26
C GLY A 138 2.24 17.38 -12.82
N GLN A 139 2.01 16.51 -11.83
CA GLN A 139 1.84 16.93 -10.42
C GLN A 139 2.91 16.42 -9.45
N PHE A 140 3.99 15.83 -9.95
CA PHE A 140 5.07 15.30 -9.12
C PHE A 140 5.82 16.37 -8.32
N PRO A 141 6.23 17.53 -8.89
CA PRO A 141 7.05 18.51 -8.17
C PRO A 141 6.41 19.04 -6.87
N GLN A 142 5.09 19.20 -6.85
CA GLN A 142 4.37 19.63 -5.65
C GLN A 142 4.11 18.49 -4.65
N ASN A 143 4.13 17.23 -5.09
CA ASN A 143 3.68 16.10 -4.27
C ASN A 143 4.80 15.17 -3.79
N VAL A 144 5.97 15.17 -4.43
CA VAL A 144 7.04 14.22 -4.14
C VAL A 144 8.34 14.97 -3.93
N GLN A 145 8.85 14.94 -2.71
CA GLN A 145 10.15 15.47 -2.33
C GLN A 145 11.07 14.30 -1.99
N LYS A 146 12.35 14.46 -2.29
CA LYS A 146 13.39 13.49 -1.97
C LYS A 146 14.12 13.90 -0.69
#